data_AF-A0A2Z3X494-F1
#
_entry.id   AF-A0A2Z3X494-F1
#
_cell.length_a   1.000
_cell.length_b   1.000
_cell.length_c   1.000
_cell.angle_alpha   90.00
_cell.angle_beta   90.00
_cell.angle_gamma   90.00
#
_symmetry.space_group_name_H-M   'P 1'
#
loop_
_entity.id
_entity.type
_entity.pdbx_description
1 polymer ?
#
loop_
_entity_poly.entity_id
_entity_poly.type
_entity_poly.pdbx_seq_one_letter_code
_entity_poly.pdbx_strand_id
1 'polypeptide(L)'
;MPTLINLAAVRITLGTLNFYIPANQVGRCSLVTGVAPDIPRFSQWLGIADEPQQGRHLHLFVPDSGVETGWYLWGQLENVILPGDTIFAVPPLLARNCHLPALRALVGSEAFSPLLSWR
;
A
#
# COMPACT_ATOMS: atom_id res chain seq x y z
N MET A 1 3.19 4.52 28.77
CA MET A 1 2.89 3.45 27.80
C MET A 1 2.55 4.14 26.49
N PRO A 2 3.13 3.74 25.34
CA PRO A 2 2.71 4.29 24.07
C PRO A 2 1.23 3.95 23.86
N THR A 3 0.42 4.96 23.50
CA THR A 3 -0.99 4.76 23.19
C THR A 3 -1.07 3.91 21.92
N LEU A 4 -1.60 2.68 22.04
CA LEU A 4 -1.84 1.81 20.90
C LEU A 4 -3.05 2.37 20.14
N ILE A 5 -2.79 3.11 19.07
CA ILE A 5 -3.85 3.69 18.23
C ILE A 5 -4.11 2.71 17.10
N ASN A 6 -5.35 2.24 17.00
CA ASN A 6 -5.81 1.47 15.85
C ASN A 6 -5.85 2.38 14.62
N LEU A 7 -5.40 1.88 13.47
CA LEU A 7 -5.32 2.65 12.23
C LEU A 7 -6.29 2.13 11.18
N ALA A 8 -7.15 3.01 10.66
CA ALA A 8 -7.92 2.70 9.46
C ALA A 8 -7.00 2.72 8.24
N ALA A 9 -7.00 1.63 7.48
CA ALA A 9 -6.14 1.45 6.32
C ALA A 9 -6.86 0.76 5.17
N VAL A 10 -6.35 0.97 3.96
CA VAL A 10 -6.70 0.23 2.76
C VAL A 10 -5.64 -0.86 2.57
N ARG A 11 -6.04 -2.13 2.67
CA ARG A 11 -5.22 -3.29 2.35
C ARG A 11 -5.25 -3.54 0.84
N ILE A 12 -4.09 -3.63 0.22
CA ILE A 12 -3.86 -4.02 -1.18
C ILE A 12 -3.23 -5.41 -1.18
N THR A 13 -3.89 -6.37 -1.81
CA THR A 13 -3.35 -7.74 -1.94
C THR A 13 -2.82 -7.96 -3.36
N LEU A 14 -1.52 -8.25 -3.48
CA LEU A 14 -0.83 -8.60 -4.73
C LEU A 14 -0.11 -9.95 -4.55
N GLY A 15 -0.71 -11.01 -5.09
CA GLY A 15 -0.21 -12.38 -4.94
C GLY A 15 -0.32 -12.80 -3.47
N THR A 16 0.83 -13.11 -2.86
CA THR A 16 0.92 -13.43 -1.43
C THR A 16 1.24 -12.22 -0.56
N LEU A 17 1.42 -11.03 -1.17
CA LEU A 17 1.86 -9.82 -0.49
C LEU A 17 0.67 -8.96 -0.09
N ASN A 18 0.71 -8.42 1.12
CA ASN A 18 -0.25 -7.44 1.60
C ASN A 18 0.44 -6.10 1.81
N PHE A 19 -0.01 -5.08 1.10
CA PHE A 19 0.37 -3.69 1.34
C PHE A 19 -0.78 -2.99 2.04
N TYR A 20 -0.48 -1.94 2.78
CA TYR A 20 -1.49 -1.18 3.50
C TYR A 20 -1.25 0.28 3.17
N ILE A 21 -2.28 1.11 3.15
CA ILE A 21 -2.14 2.55 3.01
C ILE A 21 -3.12 3.18 4.00
N PRO A 22 -2.71 4.14 4.85
CA PRO A 22 -3.64 4.82 5.72
C PRO A 22 -4.85 5.33 4.92
N ALA A 23 -6.06 5.08 5.41
CA ALA A 23 -7.27 5.37 4.64
C ALA A 23 -7.41 6.87 4.32
N ASN A 24 -6.87 7.74 5.19
CA ASN A 24 -6.82 9.19 4.98
C ASN A 24 -5.82 9.64 3.89
N GLN A 25 -4.94 8.76 3.41
CA GLN A 25 -4.00 9.04 2.32
C GLN A 25 -4.51 8.54 0.96
N VAL A 26 -5.56 7.72 0.94
CA VAL A 26 -6.17 7.26 -0.31
C VAL A 26 -7.15 8.32 -0.80
N GLY A 27 -6.87 8.91 -1.96
CA GLY A 27 -7.71 9.95 -2.56
C GLY A 27 -8.85 9.37 -3.38
N ARG A 28 -8.54 8.49 -4.34
CA ARG A 28 -9.54 7.86 -5.21
C ARG A 28 -9.13 6.43 -5.55
N CYS A 29 -10.11 5.54 -5.64
CA CYS A 29 -9.95 4.22 -6.24
C CYS A 29 -11.09 3.97 -7.23
N SER A 30 -10.77 3.48 -8.43
CA SER A 30 -11.77 3.09 -9.43
C SER A 30 -11.43 1.76 -10.10
N LEU A 31 -12.47 1.02 -10.44
CA LEU A 31 -12.36 -0.16 -11.30
C LEU A 31 -11.96 0.28 -12.71
N VAL A 32 -11.02 -0.45 -13.30
CA VAL A 32 -10.59 -0.27 -14.68
C VAL A 32 -11.05 -1.49 -15.47
N THR A 33 -11.55 -1.27 -16.69
CA THR A 33 -12.05 -2.33 -17.56
C THR A 33 -10.95 -3.00 -18.39
N GLY A 34 -9.70 -2.53 -18.30
CA GLY A 34 -8.55 -3.06 -19.03
C GLY A 34 -7.22 -2.55 -18.47
N VAL A 35 -6.12 -2.93 -19.11
CA VAL A 35 -4.78 -2.43 -18.79
C VAL A 35 -4.65 -0.99 -19.28
N ALA A 36 -4.22 -0.07 -18.42
CA ALA A 36 -3.94 1.32 -18.78
C ALA A 36 -2.42 1.53 -18.92
N PRO A 37 -1.85 1.52 -20.14
CA PRO A 37 -0.41 1.56 -20.35
C PRO A 37 0.24 2.89 -19.91
N ASP A 38 -0.52 3.98 -19.88
CA ASP A 38 -0.03 5.31 -19.50
C ASP A 38 0.03 5.52 -17.98
N ILE A 39 -0.49 4.57 -17.18
CA ILE A 39 -0.48 4.63 -15.72
C ILE A 39 0.60 3.66 -15.21
N PRO A 40 1.55 4.12 -14.39
CA PRO A 40 2.62 3.26 -13.87
C PRO A 40 2.02 2.14 -13.02
N ARG A 41 2.56 0.93 -13.16
CA ARG A 41 2.13 -0.22 -12.36
C ARG A 41 2.72 -0.15 -10.97
N PHE A 42 1.88 -0.38 -9.96
CA PHE A 42 2.32 -0.39 -8.57
C PHE A 42 3.34 -1.51 -8.28
N SER A 43 3.16 -2.70 -8.87
CA SER A 43 4.08 -3.84 -8.77
C SER A 43 5.47 -3.51 -9.32
N GLN A 44 5.54 -2.92 -10.51
CA GLN A 44 6.80 -2.49 -11.11
C GLN A 44 7.49 -1.42 -10.27
N TRP A 45 6.70 -0.47 -9.75
CA TRP A 45 7.20 0.56 -8.86
C TRP A 45 7.78 -0.02 -7.56
N LEU A 46 7.18 -1.08 -7.03
CA LEU A 46 7.66 -1.85 -5.87
C LEU A 46 8.83 -2.79 -6.20
N GLY A 47 9.21 -2.94 -7.47
CA GLY A 47 10.23 -3.89 -7.90
C GLY A 47 9.84 -5.36 -7.73
N ILE A 48 8.53 -5.65 -7.71
CA ILE A 48 7.99 -7.02 -7.62
C ILE A 48 7.40 -7.45 -8.98
N ALA A 49 7.21 -8.75 -9.15
CA ALA A 49 6.58 -9.29 -10.35
C ALA A 49 5.16 -8.73 -10.52
N ASP A 50 4.79 -8.48 -11.77
CA ASP A 50 3.43 -8.10 -12.14
C ASP A 50 2.51 -9.30 -11.95
N GLU A 51 1.87 -9.46 -10.78
CA GLU A 51 0.69 -10.31 -10.66
C GLU A 51 0.06 -10.26 -9.26
N PRO A 52 -1.27 -10.39 -9.25
CA PRO A 52 -1.90 -11.47 -8.54
C PRO A 52 -2.55 -12.41 -9.54
N GLN A 53 -2.55 -13.69 -9.20
CA GLN A 53 -3.28 -14.73 -9.94
C GLN A 53 -4.82 -14.52 -9.91
N GLN A 54 -5.32 -13.58 -9.09
CA GLN A 54 -6.74 -13.29 -8.88
C GLN A 54 -6.96 -11.81 -8.50
N GLY A 55 -8.10 -11.22 -8.89
CA GLY A 55 -8.47 -9.87 -8.47
C GLY A 55 -9.04 -9.01 -9.61
N ARG A 56 -9.11 -7.70 -9.37
CA ARG A 56 -9.65 -6.71 -10.31
C ARG A 56 -8.56 -5.76 -10.77
N HIS A 57 -8.74 -5.16 -11.94
CA HIS A 57 -7.90 -4.07 -12.41
C HIS A 57 -8.39 -2.77 -11.77
N LEU A 58 -7.52 -2.08 -11.05
CA LEU A 58 -7.85 -0.95 -10.19
C LEU A 58 -6.89 0.19 -10.48
N HIS A 59 -7.42 1.41 -10.47
CA HIS A 59 -6.63 2.63 -10.53
C HIS A 59 -6.72 3.30 -9.15
N LEU A 60 -5.58 3.35 -8.47
CA LEU A 60 -5.45 3.88 -7.12
C LEU A 60 -4.68 5.19 -7.14
N PHE A 61 -5.27 6.23 -6.57
CA PHE A 61 -4.68 7.54 -6.44
C PHE A 61 -4.40 7.85 -4.97
N VAL A 62 -3.13 8.10 -4.65
CA VAL A 62 -2.63 8.43 -3.31
C VAL A 62 -1.85 9.74 -3.41
N PRO A 63 -2.43 10.89 -3.06
CA PRO A 63 -1.81 12.20 -3.28
C PRO A 63 -0.41 12.34 -2.68
N ASP A 64 -0.20 11.81 -1.47
CA ASP A 64 1.08 11.91 -0.76
C ASP A 64 2.18 10.99 -1.34
N SER A 65 1.88 10.22 -2.40
CA SER A 65 2.85 9.32 -3.03
C SER A 65 3.85 9.99 -3.95
N GLY A 66 3.56 11.21 -4.41
CA GLY A 66 4.33 11.89 -5.46
C GLY A 66 4.12 11.32 -6.87
N VAL A 67 3.20 10.37 -7.07
CA VAL A 67 2.84 9.84 -8.40
C VAL A 67 1.55 10.50 -8.87
N GLU A 68 1.68 11.53 -9.70
CA GLU A 68 0.57 12.39 -10.16
C GLU A 68 -0.54 11.61 -10.89
N THR A 69 -0.16 10.58 -11.63
CA THR A 69 -1.11 9.73 -12.38
C THR A 69 -1.75 8.67 -11.48
N GLY A 70 -1.32 8.51 -10.23
CA GLY A 70 -1.62 7.34 -9.41
C GLY A 70 -1.01 6.05 -9.98
N TRP A 71 -1.48 4.91 -9.46
CA TRP A 71 -1.00 3.60 -9.86
C TRP A 71 -2.09 2.71 -10.43
N TYR A 72 -1.68 1.93 -11.42
CA TYR A 72 -2.41 0.77 -11.85
C TYR A 72 -2.07 -0.42 -10.95
N LEU A 73 -3.12 -1.13 -10.54
CA LEU A 73 -3.07 -2.34 -9.74
C LEU A 73 -3.87 -3.42 -10.46
N TRP A 74 -3.36 -4.64 -10.48
CA TRP A 74 -4.20 -5.82 -10.60
C TRP A 74 -4.20 -6.44 -9.21
N GLY A 75 -5.36 -6.65 -8.58
CA GLY A 75 -5.41 -7.23 -7.22
C GLY A 75 -6.69 -6.97 -6.46
N GLN A 76 -6.59 -7.06 -5.13
CA GLN A 76 -7.71 -6.85 -4.22
C GLN A 76 -7.46 -5.62 -3.34
N LEU A 77 -8.54 -4.93 -2.99
CA LEU A 77 -8.55 -3.73 -2.17
C LEU A 77 -9.63 -3.86 -1.11
N GLU A 78 -9.27 -3.69 0.15
CA GLU A 78 -10.18 -3.84 1.29
C GLU A 78 -9.92 -2.78 2.36
N ASN A 79 -10.98 -2.24 2.96
CA ASN A 79 -10.85 -1.37 4.13
C ASN A 79 -10.68 -2.24 5.37
N VAL A 80 -9.65 -1.97 6.16
CA VAL A 80 -9.30 -2.72 7.37
C VAL A 80 -8.98 -1.76 8.52
N ILE A 81 -9.12 -2.25 9.75
CA ILE A 81 -8.59 -1.58 10.94
C ILE A 81 -7.40 -2.38 11.44
N LEU A 82 -6.24 -1.74 11.52
CA LEU A 82 -5.00 -2.35 11.98
C LEU A 82 -4.80 -2.08 13.47
N PRO A 83 -4.66 -3.14 14.29
CA PRO A 83 -4.35 -3.00 15.70
C PRO A 83 -2.99 -2.31 15.91
N GLY A 84 -2.92 -1.36 16.84
CA GLY A 84 -1.70 -0.58 17.07
C GLY A 84 -0.49 -1.42 17.51
N ASP A 85 -0.72 -2.58 18.15
CA ASP A 85 0.31 -3.54 18.58
C ASP A 85 0.91 -4.36 17.45
N THR A 86 0.28 -4.31 16.27
CA THR A 86 0.78 -4.95 15.06
C THR A 86 1.56 -3.97 14.18
N ILE A 87 1.61 -2.67 14.49
CA ILE A 87 2.29 -1.64 13.69
C ILE A 87 3.66 -1.34 14.31
N PHE A 88 4.71 -1.52 13.52
CA PHE A 88 6.10 -1.34 13.93
C PHE A 88 6.74 -0.20 13.14
N ALA A 89 7.73 0.46 13.73
CA ALA A 89 8.52 1.47 13.02
C ALA A 89 9.36 0.84 11.90
N VAL A 90 9.58 1.58 10.81
CA VAL A 90 10.49 1.11 9.76
C VAL A 90 11.94 1.12 10.21
N PRO A 91 12.70 0.06 9.87
CA PRO A 91 14.14 0.03 10.09
C PRO A 91 14.83 1.27 9.50
N PRO A 92 15.75 1.93 10.22
CA PRO A 92 16.42 3.15 9.75
C PRO A 92 17.11 3.03 8.38
N LEU A 93 17.53 1.81 8.02
CA LEU A 93 18.15 1.50 6.72
C LEU A 93 17.18 1.71 5.55
N LEU A 94 15.89 1.44 5.74
CA LEU A 94 14.86 1.60 4.72
C LEU A 94 14.29 3.03 4.71
N ALA A 95 14.29 3.71 5.86
CA ALA A 95 13.77 5.06 6.00
C ALA A 95 14.50 6.11 5.13
N ARG A 96 15.77 5.90 4.80
CA ARG A 96 16.60 6.87 4.03
C ARG A 96 16.31 6.88 2.53
N ASN A 97 15.84 5.77 1.98
CA ASN A 97 15.65 5.59 0.53
C ASN A 97 14.16 5.43 0.14
N CYS A 98 13.25 5.46 1.11
CA CYS A 98 11.82 5.33 0.88
C CYS A 98 11.14 6.69 0.71
N HIS A 99 10.76 6.99 -0.53
CA HIS A 99 9.99 8.18 -0.86
C HIS A 99 8.48 8.01 -0.64
N LEU A 100 7.96 6.80 -0.48
CA LEU A 100 6.55 6.64 -0.12
C LEU A 100 6.31 6.82 1.37
N PRO A 101 5.21 7.50 1.73
CA PRO A 101 4.74 7.57 3.10
C PRO A 101 4.45 6.17 3.66
N ALA A 102 3.78 5.31 2.88
CA ALA A 102 3.47 3.93 3.26
C ALA A 102 4.74 3.17 3.66
N LEU A 103 5.84 3.29 2.91
CA LEU A 103 7.11 2.59 3.13
C LEU A 103 7.83 2.90 4.49
N ARG A 104 7.17 3.57 5.44
CA ARG A 104 7.71 4.07 6.72
C ARG A 104 7.21 3.33 8.00
N ALA A 105 6.38 2.30 7.89
CA ALA A 105 6.06 1.36 8.99
C ALA A 105 6.09 -0.11 8.53
N LEU A 106 6.18 -1.09 9.44
CA LEU A 106 6.06 -2.55 9.23
C LEU A 106 4.82 -3.09 9.98
N VAL A 107 4.23 -4.23 9.59
CA VAL A 107 3.18 -4.96 10.36
C VAL A 107 3.59 -6.43 10.57
N GLY A 108 3.28 -6.98 11.74
CA GLY A 108 3.96 -8.17 12.31
C GLY A 108 3.43 -9.56 11.96
N SER A 109 2.52 -9.74 11.01
CA SER A 109 1.96 -11.06 10.68
C SER A 109 1.56 -11.16 9.21
N GLU A 110 1.68 -12.29 8.51
CA GLU A 110 2.89 -13.03 8.14
C GLU A 110 2.90 -13.06 6.59
N ALA A 111 4.08 -13.08 5.97
CA ALA A 111 4.31 -13.17 4.52
C ALA A 111 4.20 -11.90 3.65
N PHE A 112 4.48 -10.70 4.17
CA PHE A 112 5.36 -9.67 3.53
C PHE A 112 5.01 -8.25 3.99
N SER A 113 6.07 -7.45 4.03
CA SER A 113 6.22 -6.05 4.45
C SER A 113 4.98 -5.15 4.28
N PRO A 114 4.29 -4.82 5.38
CA PRO A 114 3.12 -3.95 5.43
C PRO A 114 3.53 -2.51 5.69
N LEU A 115 3.01 -1.55 4.95
CA LEU A 115 3.62 -0.23 4.87
C LEU A 115 2.63 0.88 5.22
N LEU A 116 2.67 1.44 6.44
CA LEU A 116 1.82 2.57 6.83
C LEU A 116 2.64 3.83 7.11
N SER A 117 2.04 4.98 6.82
CA SER A 117 2.60 6.30 7.07
C SER A 117 1.94 6.96 8.28
N TRP A 118 2.75 7.62 9.10
CA TRP A 118 2.29 8.68 10.00
C TRP A 118 3.06 9.96 9.65
N ARG A 119 2.35 11.10 9.66
CA ARG A 119 2.96 12.43 9.74
C ARG A 119 3.29 12.73 11.20
#